data_AF-A0A9X1WH05-F1
#
_entry.id   AF-A0A9X1WH05-F1
#
_cell.length_a   1.000
_cell.length_b   1.000
_cell.length_c   1.000
_cell.angle_alpha   90.00
_cell.angle_beta   90.00
_cell.angle_gamma   90.00
#
_symmetry.space_group_name_H-M   'P 1'
#
loop_
_entity.id
_entity.type
_entity.pdbx_description
1 polymer ?
#
loop_
_entity_poly.entity_id
_entity_poly.type
_entity_poly.pdbx_seq_one_letter_code
_entity_poly.pdbx_strand_id
1 'polypeptide(L)'
;MNPMTSRRRILTAVCATVVAAALVVPPAGSAAPAGPRGGGPVGAVAAAETLAAGGTGRSYFPDALVAELGYRPGTHDGYAENPDGDCSSPVPLPDSFEPACRTHDLGYDLLRVAHRIGEPIPSGTRRALDRRMAAQMRASCTDNGCRVMAAVAHTAVAANTLRQRNGAPVEEWFPW
;
A
#
# COMPACT_ATOMS: atom_id res chain seq x y z
N MET A 1 -23.72 9.00 -62.86
CA MET A 1 -22.47 8.50 -62.26
C MET A 1 -22.14 9.42 -61.09
N ASN A 2 -22.31 8.96 -59.84
CA ASN A 2 -22.01 9.72 -58.63
C ASN A 2 -20.64 9.32 -58.08
N PRO A 3 -19.75 10.24 -57.69
CA PRO A 3 -18.52 9.88 -57.01
C PRO A 3 -18.78 9.63 -55.52
N MET A 4 -18.46 8.41 -55.06
CA MET A 4 -18.38 8.07 -53.65
C MET A 4 -17.16 8.74 -53.02
N THR A 5 -17.37 9.71 -52.13
CA THR A 5 -16.30 10.28 -51.29
C THR A 5 -16.15 9.42 -50.03
N SER A 6 -15.04 8.67 -49.97
CA SER A 6 -14.66 7.87 -48.81
C SER A 6 -14.19 8.80 -47.68
N ARG A 7 -15.00 8.94 -46.62
CA ARG A 7 -14.58 9.58 -45.38
C ARG A 7 -13.59 8.66 -44.64
N ARG A 8 -12.29 8.95 -44.75
CA ARG A 8 -11.27 8.38 -43.86
C ARG A 8 -11.59 8.78 -42.41
N ARG A 9 -12.01 7.80 -41.60
CA ARG A 9 -12.06 7.96 -40.14
C ARG A 9 -10.63 7.93 -39.63
N ILE A 10 -10.10 9.10 -39.27
CA ILE A 10 -8.82 9.22 -38.56
C ILE A 10 -9.10 8.79 -37.12
N LEU A 11 -8.66 7.59 -36.75
CA LEU A 11 -8.59 7.15 -35.36
C LEU A 11 -7.38 7.84 -34.73
N THR A 12 -7.62 8.87 -33.92
CA THR A 12 -6.61 9.47 -33.04
C THR A 12 -6.26 8.46 -31.96
N ALA A 13 -5.10 7.82 -32.09
CA ALA A 13 -4.49 7.05 -31.01
C ALA A 13 -4.04 8.02 -29.91
N VAL A 14 -4.69 7.97 -28.75
CA VAL A 14 -4.21 8.66 -27.55
C VAL A 14 -3.08 7.81 -26.98
N CYS A 15 -1.83 8.19 -27.24
CA CYS A 15 -0.66 7.62 -26.58
C CYS A 15 -0.66 8.05 -25.11
N ALA A 16 -1.04 7.13 -24.21
CA ALA A 16 -0.79 7.32 -22.78
C ALA A 16 0.72 7.18 -22.53
N THR A 17 1.41 8.30 -22.31
CA THR A 17 2.82 8.31 -21.90
C THR A 17 2.92 7.84 -20.45
N VAL A 18 3.29 6.57 -20.24
CA VAL A 18 3.78 6.08 -18.95
C VAL A 18 5.18 6.67 -18.75
N VAL A 19 5.30 7.69 -17.91
CA VAL A 19 6.61 8.21 -17.51
C VAL A 19 7.22 7.20 -16.54
N ALA A 20 8.14 6.37 -17.04
CA ALA A 20 9.01 5.58 -16.19
C ALA A 20 10.03 6.53 -15.54
N ALA A 21 9.88 6.82 -14.25
CA ALA A 21 10.85 7.59 -13.48
C ALA A 21 12.18 6.80 -13.44
N ALA A 22 13.25 7.41 -13.96
CA ALA A 22 14.59 6.85 -13.94
C ALA A 22 15.10 6.79 -12.48
N LEU A 23 15.49 5.59 -12.05
CA LEU A 23 16.03 5.32 -10.72
C LEU A 23 17.46 5.88 -10.62
N VAL A 24 17.62 7.01 -9.94
CA VAL A 24 18.94 7.42 -9.42
C VAL A 24 19.12 6.72 -8.08
N VAL A 25 20.08 5.81 -7.98
CA VAL A 25 20.43 5.10 -6.75
C VAL A 25 21.45 5.94 -5.98
N PRO A 26 21.09 6.65 -4.88
CA PRO A 26 22.10 7.19 -3.98
C PRO A 26 22.81 6.05 -3.22
N PRO A 27 24.09 6.22 -2.85
CA PRO A 27 24.76 5.27 -1.97
C PRO A 27 24.02 5.22 -0.62
N ALA A 28 23.70 4.01 -0.18
CA ALA A 28 22.99 3.76 1.06
C ALA A 28 23.80 4.28 2.26
N GLY A 29 23.28 5.29 2.96
CA GLY A 29 23.71 5.59 4.33
C GLY A 29 23.43 4.37 5.21
N SER A 30 24.41 3.98 6.01
CA SER A 30 24.27 2.88 6.96
C SER A 30 23.18 3.19 7.98
N ALA A 31 22.02 2.56 7.86
CA ALA A 31 21.06 2.51 8.95
C ALA A 31 21.72 1.78 10.12
N ALA A 32 21.87 2.46 11.26
CA ALA A 32 22.37 1.84 12.47
C ALA A 32 21.42 0.71 12.90
N PRO A 33 21.94 -0.46 13.31
CA PRO A 33 21.09 -1.51 13.84
C PRO A 33 20.45 -1.02 15.15
N ALA A 34 19.13 -0.86 15.15
CA ALA A 34 18.38 -0.77 16.38
C ALA A 34 18.48 -2.14 17.08
N GLY A 35 19.23 -2.20 18.19
CA GLY A 35 19.31 -3.39 19.02
C GLY A 35 17.93 -3.78 19.59
N PRO A 36 17.68 -5.05 19.92
CA PRO A 36 16.38 -5.50 20.42
C PRO A 36 16.05 -4.78 21.73
N ARG A 37 14.98 -3.97 21.75
CA ARG A 37 14.38 -3.50 23.00
C ARG A 37 13.44 -4.62 23.45
N GLY A 38 13.81 -5.29 24.53
CA GLY A 38 13.13 -6.49 25.02
C GLY A 38 11.65 -6.28 25.34
N GLY A 39 10.80 -6.89 24.52
CA GLY A 39 9.41 -7.23 24.77
C GLY A 39 9.11 -8.43 23.86
N GLY A 40 8.45 -9.47 24.37
CA GLY A 40 8.06 -10.60 23.52
C GLY A 40 7.16 -10.15 22.35
N PRO A 41 6.93 -11.01 21.35
CA PRO A 41 6.07 -10.66 20.22
C PRO A 41 4.68 -10.26 20.73
N VAL A 42 4.26 -9.02 20.44
CA VAL A 42 2.92 -8.52 20.77
C VAL A 42 1.88 -8.91 19.71
N GLY A 43 2.32 -9.64 18.67
CA GLY A 43 1.48 -10.15 17.60
C GLY A 43 1.35 -9.20 16.41
N ALA A 44 2.28 -8.26 16.23
CA ALA A 44 2.20 -7.27 15.16
C ALA A 44 2.30 -7.93 13.77
N VAL A 45 3.19 -8.91 13.59
CA VAL A 45 3.32 -9.65 12.33
C VAL A 45 2.10 -10.53 12.09
N ALA A 46 1.60 -11.22 13.11
CA ALA A 46 0.39 -12.05 13.00
C ALA A 46 -0.84 -11.22 12.60
N ALA A 47 -0.98 -10.02 13.15
CA ALA A 47 -2.03 -9.08 12.76
C ALA A 47 -1.84 -8.61 11.31
N ALA A 48 -0.61 -8.28 10.90
CA ALA A 48 -0.31 -7.84 9.54
C ALA A 48 -0.59 -8.95 8.50
N GLU A 49 -0.25 -10.20 8.81
CA GLU A 49 -0.55 -11.36 7.97
C GLU A 49 -2.05 -11.64 7.89
N THR A 50 -2.77 -11.51 9.00
CA THR A 50 -4.24 -11.62 9.03
C THR A 50 -4.88 -10.56 8.14
N LEU A 51 -4.42 -9.31 8.24
CA LEU A 51 -4.88 -8.21 7.39
C LEU A 51 -4.58 -8.47 5.91
N ALA A 52 -3.36 -8.92 5.59
CA ALA A 52 -2.94 -9.25 4.23
C ALA A 52 -3.77 -10.40 3.63
N ALA A 53 -4.18 -11.36 4.45
CA ALA A 53 -5.07 -12.46 4.06
C ALA A 53 -6.55 -12.01 3.88
N GLY A 54 -6.88 -10.77 4.25
CA GLY A 54 -8.25 -10.25 4.20
C GLY A 54 -9.10 -10.66 5.40
N GLY A 55 -8.48 -10.86 6.56
CA GLY A 55 -9.19 -11.03 7.82
C GLY A 55 -10.08 -9.82 8.14
N THR A 56 -11.22 -10.10 8.74
CA THR A 56 -12.24 -9.10 9.09
C THR A 56 -12.32 -8.87 10.59
N GLY A 57 -12.91 -7.75 10.98
CA GLY A 57 -13.06 -7.34 12.37
C GLY A 57 -11.73 -6.94 13.02
N ARG A 58 -11.73 -6.90 14.35
CA ARG A 58 -10.61 -6.41 15.16
C ARG A 58 -10.14 -7.40 16.24
N SER A 59 -10.62 -8.64 16.20
CA SER A 59 -10.34 -9.65 17.22
C SER A 59 -8.86 -10.05 17.32
N TYR A 60 -8.07 -9.76 16.29
CA TYR A 60 -6.63 -10.04 16.22
C TYR A 60 -5.75 -8.86 16.68
N PHE A 61 -6.34 -7.81 17.28
CA PHE A 61 -5.60 -6.70 17.92
C PHE A 61 -5.71 -6.81 19.45
N PRO A 62 -4.81 -7.55 20.12
CA PRO A 62 -4.78 -7.57 21.58
C PRO A 62 -4.43 -6.18 22.15
N ASP A 63 -4.84 -5.90 23.39
CA ASP A 63 -4.62 -4.58 24.01
C ASP A 63 -3.15 -4.16 24.05
N ALA A 64 -2.21 -5.11 24.18
CA ALA A 64 -0.78 -4.84 24.11
C ALA A 64 -0.35 -4.33 22.72
N LEU A 65 -0.88 -4.89 21.64
CA LEU A 65 -0.61 -4.41 20.28
C LEU A 65 -1.25 -3.04 20.04
N VAL A 66 -2.46 -2.83 20.55
CA VAL A 66 -3.13 -1.51 20.49
C VAL A 66 -2.30 -0.44 21.21
N ALA A 67 -1.72 -0.77 22.37
CA ALA A 67 -0.85 0.14 23.09
C ALA A 67 0.41 0.49 22.29
N GLU A 68 1.00 -0.48 21.57
CA GLU A 68 2.14 -0.24 20.69
C GLU A 68 1.79 0.53 19.41
N LEU A 69 0.57 0.37 18.86
CA LEU A 69 0.08 1.16 17.73
C LEU A 69 -0.17 2.62 18.13
N GLY A 70 -0.55 2.87 19.39
CA GLY A 70 -0.90 4.20 19.88
C GLY A 70 -2.31 4.66 19.56
N TYR A 71 -3.07 3.84 18.82
CA TYR A 71 -4.48 4.07 18.51
C TYR A 71 -5.23 2.74 18.40
N ARG A 72 -6.57 2.79 18.51
CA ARG A 72 -7.43 1.63 18.26
C ARG A 72 -7.82 1.58 16.79
N PRO A 73 -7.53 0.48 16.07
CA PRO A 73 -8.00 0.31 14.70
C PRO A 73 -9.52 0.48 14.59
N GLY A 74 -9.94 1.15 13.52
CA GLY A 74 -11.33 1.28 13.09
C GLY A 74 -11.79 0.06 12.29
N THR A 75 -12.99 0.15 11.71
CA THR A 75 -13.46 -0.82 10.71
C THR A 75 -14.24 -0.14 9.61
N HIS A 76 -13.99 -0.54 8.36
CA HIS A 76 -14.78 -0.15 7.19
C HIS A 76 -15.09 -1.39 6.35
N ASP A 77 -16.36 -1.61 6.03
CA ASP A 77 -16.85 -2.81 5.31
C ASP A 77 -16.30 -4.14 5.88
N GLY A 78 -16.17 -4.19 7.20
CA GLY A 78 -15.67 -5.35 7.93
C GLY A 78 -14.14 -5.49 7.97
N TYR A 79 -13.37 -4.67 7.26
CA TYR A 79 -11.90 -4.67 7.33
C TYR A 79 -11.40 -3.69 8.39
N ALA A 80 -10.36 -4.09 9.13
CA ALA A 80 -9.70 -3.16 10.06
C ALA A 80 -8.92 -2.10 9.28
N GLU A 81 -8.90 -0.89 9.82
CA GLU A 81 -8.24 0.26 9.17
C GLU A 81 -7.59 1.20 10.20
N ASN A 82 -6.65 2.03 9.72
CA ASN A 82 -6.19 3.19 10.45
C ASN A 82 -7.26 4.30 10.26
N PRO A 83 -7.99 4.71 11.32
CA PRO A 83 -9.09 5.68 11.19
C PRO A 83 -8.64 7.06 10.74
N ASP A 84 -7.37 7.39 10.95
CA ASP A 84 -6.74 8.67 10.58
C ASP A 84 -5.81 8.52 9.37
N GLY A 85 -5.76 7.33 8.75
CA GLY A 85 -4.96 7.07 7.55
C GLY A 85 -5.54 7.73 6.31
N ASP A 86 -4.72 7.83 5.26
CA ASP A 86 -5.11 8.46 4.01
C ASP A 86 -4.47 7.81 2.77
N CYS A 87 -5.00 8.12 1.59
CA CYS A 87 -4.27 7.82 0.37
C CYS A 87 -3.10 8.79 0.17
N SER A 88 -1.96 8.48 0.79
CA SER A 88 -0.69 9.19 0.59
C SER A 88 -0.18 9.03 -0.85
N SER A 89 -0.58 9.94 -1.74
CA SER A 89 -0.26 9.93 -3.16
C SER A 89 0.07 11.34 -3.67
N PRO A 90 1.10 11.51 -4.53
CA PRO A 90 1.44 12.81 -5.13
C PRO A 90 0.41 13.30 -6.16
N VAL A 91 -0.49 12.41 -6.59
CA VAL A 91 -1.59 12.71 -7.52
C VAL A 91 -2.92 12.32 -6.87
N PRO A 92 -4.02 13.04 -7.16
CA PRO A 92 -5.34 12.65 -6.71
C PRO A 92 -5.67 11.22 -7.14
N LEU A 93 -6.10 10.41 -6.18
CA LEU A 93 -6.64 9.08 -6.42
C LEU A 93 -8.17 9.11 -6.34
N PRO A 94 -8.89 8.15 -6.95
CA PRO A 94 -10.33 8.03 -6.75
C PRO A 94 -10.68 7.91 -5.27
N ASP A 95 -11.68 8.66 -4.79
CA ASP A 95 -12.15 8.60 -3.40
C ASP A 95 -12.56 7.18 -2.96
N SER A 96 -12.97 6.35 -3.92
CA SER A 96 -13.28 4.93 -3.69
C SER A 96 -12.08 4.08 -3.27
N PHE A 97 -10.86 4.62 -3.30
CA PHE A 97 -9.64 3.94 -2.84
C PHE A 97 -9.34 4.21 -1.37
N GLU A 98 -9.94 5.22 -0.76
CA GLU A 98 -9.64 5.65 0.60
C GLU A 98 -9.71 4.51 1.62
N PRO A 99 -10.76 3.64 1.64
CA PRO A 99 -10.79 2.52 2.58
C PRO A 99 -9.66 1.50 2.39
N ALA A 100 -9.21 1.31 1.14
CA ALA A 100 -8.08 0.42 0.84
C ALA A 100 -6.76 1.01 1.33
N CYS A 101 -6.57 2.33 1.18
CA CYS A 101 -5.41 3.04 1.71
C CYS A 101 -5.36 2.98 3.23
N ARG A 102 -6.47 3.26 3.94
CA ARG A 102 -6.52 3.15 5.41
C ARG A 102 -6.26 1.74 5.93
N THR A 103 -6.68 0.71 5.19
CA THR A 103 -6.33 -0.69 5.48
C THR A 103 -4.82 -0.92 5.28
N HIS A 104 -4.24 -0.39 4.19
CA HIS A 104 -2.83 -0.51 3.88
C HIS A 104 -1.93 0.18 4.92
N ASP A 105 -2.28 1.39 5.33
CA ASP A 105 -1.60 2.15 6.37
C ASP A 105 -1.54 1.40 7.68
N LEU A 106 -2.67 0.83 8.14
CA LEU A 106 -2.69 -0.01 9.32
C LEU A 106 -1.71 -1.19 9.20
N GLY A 107 -1.66 -1.84 8.03
CA GLY A 107 -0.69 -2.89 7.76
C GLY A 107 0.75 -2.40 7.87
N TYR A 108 1.03 -1.21 7.36
CA TYR A 108 2.35 -0.57 7.42
C TYR A 108 2.74 -0.17 8.85
N ASP A 109 1.79 0.33 9.63
CA ASP A 109 1.97 0.66 11.05
C ASP A 109 2.29 -0.59 11.88
N LEU A 110 1.63 -1.72 11.60
CA LEU A 110 1.97 -3.02 12.21
C LEU A 110 3.42 -3.44 11.89
N LEU A 111 3.89 -3.23 10.66
CA LEU A 111 5.29 -3.52 10.32
C LEU A 111 6.27 -2.57 11.01
N ARG A 112 5.89 -1.29 11.22
CA ARG A 112 6.70 -0.34 12.00
C ARG A 112 6.77 -0.73 13.47
N VAL A 113 5.64 -1.16 14.05
CA VAL A 113 5.60 -1.72 15.42
C VAL A 113 6.53 -2.93 15.50
N ALA A 114 6.36 -3.92 14.63
CA ALA A 114 7.18 -5.13 14.60
C ALA A 114 8.68 -4.80 14.54
N HIS A 115 9.08 -3.89 13.64
CA HIS A 115 10.46 -3.45 13.53
C HIS A 115 10.97 -2.78 14.81
N ARG A 116 10.19 -1.87 15.39
CA ARG A 116 10.56 -1.10 16.59
C ARG A 116 10.79 -1.99 17.82
N ILE A 117 9.99 -3.04 17.98
CA ILE A 117 10.07 -3.98 19.10
C ILE A 117 10.96 -5.19 18.81
N GLY A 118 11.48 -5.32 17.58
CA GLY A 118 12.35 -6.43 17.18
C GLY A 118 11.62 -7.74 16.84
N GLU A 119 10.33 -7.70 16.53
CA GLU A 119 9.58 -8.85 16.01
C GLU A 119 10.03 -9.15 14.56
N PRO A 120 10.47 -10.38 14.24
CA PRO A 120 10.98 -10.71 12.89
C PRO A 120 9.90 -10.55 11.83
N ILE A 121 10.13 -9.71 10.82
CA ILE A 121 9.21 -9.50 9.70
C ILE A 121 9.55 -10.49 8.57
N PRO A 122 8.64 -11.41 8.20
CA PRO A 122 8.84 -12.28 7.05
C PRO A 122 8.96 -11.46 5.77
N SER A 123 9.87 -11.87 4.89
CA SER A 123 10.20 -11.12 3.67
C SER A 123 9.01 -10.91 2.70
N GLY A 124 7.93 -11.67 2.86
CA GLY A 124 6.72 -11.60 2.04
C GLY A 124 5.59 -10.73 2.58
N THR A 125 5.62 -10.35 3.87
CA THR A 125 4.47 -9.74 4.54
C THR A 125 4.11 -8.38 3.95
N ARG A 126 5.11 -7.50 3.74
CA ARG A 126 4.88 -6.20 3.09
C ARG A 126 4.28 -6.32 1.68
N ARG A 127 4.81 -7.23 0.85
CA ARG A 127 4.27 -7.47 -0.49
C ARG A 127 2.84 -8.04 -0.45
N ALA A 128 2.50 -8.80 0.59
CA ALA A 128 1.15 -9.31 0.77
C ALA A 128 0.15 -8.20 1.11
N LEU A 129 0.54 -7.25 1.98
CA LEU A 129 -0.22 -6.05 2.27
C LEU A 129 -0.42 -5.17 1.01
N ASP A 130 0.64 -4.95 0.23
CA ASP A 130 0.55 -4.17 -1.02
C ASP A 130 -0.43 -4.82 -2.03
N ARG A 131 -0.48 -6.16 -2.10
CA ARG A 131 -1.45 -6.89 -2.93
C ARG A 131 -2.87 -6.80 -2.38
N ARG A 132 -3.03 -6.79 -1.05
CA ARG A 132 -4.34 -6.64 -0.39
C ARG A 132 -4.95 -5.29 -0.72
N MET A 133 -4.17 -4.22 -0.60
CA MET A 133 -4.57 -2.86 -1.02
C MET A 133 -5.04 -2.85 -2.47
N ALA A 134 -4.24 -3.40 -3.39
CA ALA A 134 -4.57 -3.46 -4.81
C ALA A 134 -5.84 -4.29 -5.10
N ALA A 135 -6.12 -5.33 -4.30
CA ALA A 135 -7.36 -6.10 -4.42
C ALA A 135 -8.59 -5.30 -3.97
N GLN A 136 -8.49 -4.58 -2.84
CA GLN A 136 -9.57 -3.72 -2.35
C GLN A 136 -9.84 -2.55 -3.30
N MET A 137 -8.81 -1.86 -3.80
CA MET A 137 -8.96 -0.79 -4.80
C MET A 137 -9.65 -1.30 -6.08
N ARG A 138 -9.24 -2.46 -6.60
CA ARG A 138 -9.88 -3.05 -7.79
C ARG A 138 -11.34 -3.43 -7.54
N ALA A 139 -11.67 -3.86 -6.32
CA ALA A 139 -13.03 -4.23 -5.95
C ALA A 139 -13.96 -3.01 -5.87
N SER A 140 -13.44 -1.82 -5.55
CA SER A 140 -14.24 -0.58 -5.53
C SER A 140 -14.42 0.07 -6.91
N CYS A 141 -13.79 -0.48 -7.96
CA CYS A 141 -13.84 0.11 -9.30
C CYS A 141 -15.09 -0.24 -10.10
N THR A 142 -15.71 0.79 -10.69
CA THR A 142 -16.88 0.70 -11.58
C THR A 142 -16.54 0.73 -13.07
N ASP A 143 -15.32 1.15 -13.43
CA ASP A 143 -14.87 1.25 -14.82
C ASP A 143 -13.40 0.82 -15.02
N ASN A 144 -12.94 0.84 -16.27
CA ASN A 144 -11.58 0.44 -16.63
C ASN A 144 -10.52 1.49 -16.24
N GLY A 145 -10.87 2.78 -16.21
CA GLY A 145 -9.95 3.84 -15.81
C GLY A 145 -9.55 3.70 -14.34
N CYS A 146 -10.53 3.45 -13.48
CA CYS A 146 -10.30 3.13 -12.08
C CYS A 146 -9.38 1.90 -11.91
N ARG A 147 -9.63 0.81 -12.66
CA ARG A 147 -8.80 -0.40 -12.57
C ARG A 147 -7.35 -0.16 -12.99
N VAL A 148 -7.14 0.69 -13.99
CA VAL A 148 -5.80 1.13 -14.40
C VAL A 148 -5.13 1.92 -13.27
N MET A 149 -5.84 2.86 -12.64
CA MET A 149 -5.31 3.61 -11.50
C MET A 149 -4.95 2.71 -10.31
N ALA A 150 -5.76 1.69 -10.01
CA ALA A 150 -5.43 0.70 -8.98
C ALA A 150 -4.14 -0.07 -9.29
N ALA A 151 -3.91 -0.42 -10.57
CA ALA A 151 -2.69 -1.10 -11.00
C ALA A 151 -1.46 -0.18 -10.94
N VAL A 152 -1.61 1.10 -11.27
CA VAL A 152 -0.56 2.11 -11.14
C VAL A 152 -0.18 2.30 -9.68
N ALA A 153 -1.17 2.49 -8.79
CA ALA A 153 -0.94 2.63 -7.35
C ALA A 153 -0.20 1.41 -6.77
N HIS A 154 -0.62 0.19 -7.13
CA HIS A 154 0.07 -1.03 -6.72
C HIS A 154 1.52 -1.08 -7.20
N THR A 155 1.77 -0.68 -8.44
CA THR A 155 3.12 -0.69 -9.03
C THR A 155 4.04 0.29 -8.31
N ALA A 156 3.53 1.49 -7.96
CA ALA A 156 4.28 2.50 -7.22
C ALA A 156 4.69 1.98 -5.83
N VAL A 157 3.74 1.44 -5.06
CA VAL A 157 4.07 0.90 -3.72
C VAL A 157 4.97 -0.32 -3.80
N ALA A 158 4.80 -1.19 -4.80
CA ALA A 158 5.66 -2.35 -5.00
C ALA A 158 7.12 -1.94 -5.32
N ALA A 159 7.29 -0.90 -6.15
CA ALA A 159 8.61 -0.34 -6.43
C ALA A 159 9.26 0.24 -5.16
N ASN A 160 8.50 0.95 -4.33
CA ASN A 160 8.99 1.45 -3.04
C ASN A 160 9.36 0.29 -2.10
N THR A 161 8.52 -0.73 -1.98
CA THR A 161 8.79 -1.94 -1.19
C THR A 161 10.10 -2.61 -1.62
N LEU A 162 10.37 -2.71 -2.93
CA LEU A 162 11.63 -3.24 -3.45
C LEU A 162 12.82 -2.32 -3.12
N ARG A 163 12.67 -1.01 -3.31
CA ARG A 163 13.70 0.00 -2.96
C ARG A 163 14.08 -0.09 -1.48
N GLN A 164 13.10 -0.29 -0.61
CA GLN A 164 13.28 -0.46 0.83
C GLN A 164 13.52 -1.93 1.26
N ARG A 165 13.93 -2.79 0.32
CA ARG A 165 14.38 -4.17 0.56
C ARG A 165 13.36 -5.06 1.29
N ASN A 166 12.06 -4.79 1.12
CA ASN A 166 10.96 -5.52 1.75
C ASN A 166 10.90 -5.45 3.28
N GLY A 167 11.64 -4.52 3.89
CA GLY A 167 11.57 -4.27 5.34
C GLY A 167 10.35 -3.44 5.73
N ALA A 168 10.27 -3.08 7.01
CA ALA A 168 9.27 -2.12 7.48
C ALA A 168 9.38 -0.80 6.71
N PRO A 169 8.24 -0.16 6.41
CA PRO A 169 8.22 1.11 5.69
C PRO A 169 8.87 2.20 6.53
N VAL A 170 9.86 2.88 5.95
CA VAL A 170 10.48 4.07 6.55
C VAL A 170 9.72 5.31 6.11
N GLU A 171 9.65 6.30 7.00
CA GLU A 171 9.11 7.62 6.69
C GLU A 171 10.10 8.38 5.82
N GLU A 172 9.61 9.01 4.75
CA GLU A 172 10.43 9.70 3.77
C GLU A 172 9.92 11.12 3.59
N TRP A 173 10.81 12.10 3.70
CA TRP A 173 10.49 13.52 3.52
C TRP A 173 10.24 13.88 2.04
N PHE A 174 10.63 13.02 1.11
CA PHE A 174 10.43 13.21 -0.32
C PHE A 174 9.40 12.23 -0.86
N PRO A 175 8.45 12.65 -1.72
CA PRO A 175 7.35 11.79 -2.12
C PRO A 175 7.72 10.83 -3.26
N TRP A 176 8.81 10.05 -3.14
CA TRP A 176 9.14 8.93 -4.05
C TRP A 176 10.31 8.04 -3.57
#